data_AF-A0A6P0U6D9-F1
#
_entry.id   AF-A0A6P0U6D9-F1
#
_cell.length_a   1.000
_cell.length_b   1.000
_cell.length_c   1.000
_cell.angle_alpha   90.00
_cell.angle_beta   90.00
_cell.angle_gamma   90.00
#
_symmetry.space_group_name_H-M   'P 1'
#
loop_
_entity.id
_entity.type
_entity.pdbx_description
1 polymer ?
#
loop_
_entity_poly.entity_id
_entity_poly.type
_entity_poly.pdbx_seq_one_letter_code
_entity_poly.pdbx_strand_id
1 'polypeptide(L)' 'MGVGEWKTRVHGVGKRRTWRKLHLGVNEATGEIVTAVVSTNDVSDDQVFCQLRSGSRKRDRSSVR' A
#
# COMPACT_ATOMS: atom_id res chain seq x y z
N MET A 1 27.80 10.25 12.35
CA MET A 1 26.71 11.02 11.71
C MET A 1 25.66 10.06 11.21
N GLY A 2 24.41 10.25 11.62
CA GLY A 2 23.31 9.32 11.30
C GLY A 2 22.76 9.52 9.89
N VAL A 3 22.03 8.53 9.37
CA VAL A 3 21.29 8.61 8.08
C VAL A 3 20.42 9.86 7.98
N GLY A 4 19.85 10.33 9.10
CA GLY A 4 19.07 11.56 9.15
C GLY A 4 19.89 12.83 8.90
N GLU A 5 21.10 12.92 9.45
CA GLU A 5 21.94 14.12 9.37
C GLU A 5 22.50 14.32 7.95
N TRP A 6 22.96 13.26 7.31
CA TRP A 6 23.42 13.32 5.91
C TRP A 6 22.27 13.66 4.96
N LYS A 7 21.10 13.05 5.15
CA LYS A 7 19.94 13.27 4.28
C LYS A 7 19.39 14.70 4.37
N THR A 8 19.39 15.30 5.56
CA THR A 8 19.02 16.71 5.75
C THR A 8 20.05 17.65 5.14
N ARG A 9 21.34 17.34 5.25
CA ARG A 9 22.42 18.16 4.66
C ARG A 9 22.37 18.19 3.13
N VAL A 10 22.01 17.07 2.49
CA VAL A 10 22.00 16.96 1.02
C VAL A 10 20.67 17.42 0.41
N HIS A 11 19.54 17.18 1.07
CA HIS A 11 18.21 17.40 0.48
C HIS A 11 17.34 18.41 1.24
N GLY A 12 17.86 19.05 2.29
CA GLY A 12 17.08 19.91 3.18
C GLY A 12 16.09 19.12 4.04
N VAL A 13 15.32 19.84 4.86
CA VAL A 13 14.24 19.25 5.66
C VAL A 13 13.04 18.98 4.75
N GLY A 14 12.95 17.76 4.22
CA GLY A 14 11.79 17.32 3.45
C GLY A 14 10.57 16.97 4.32
N LYS A 15 9.36 17.06 3.76
CA LYS A 15 8.16 16.48 4.38
C LYS A 15 8.38 14.99 4.67
N ARG A 16 7.90 14.51 5.83
CA ARG A 16 7.99 13.09 6.20
C ARG A 16 7.32 12.23 5.13
N ARG A 17 8.08 11.30 4.54
CA ARG A 17 7.53 10.26 3.67
C ARG A 17 6.75 9.27 4.52
N THR A 18 5.48 9.07 4.21
CA THR A 18 4.63 8.01 4.78
C THR A 18 4.52 6.87 3.77
N TRP A 19 4.78 5.64 4.21
CA TRP A 19 4.57 4.45 3.38
C TRP A 19 3.14 3.94 3.54
N ARG A 20 2.59 3.36 2.47
CA ARG A 20 1.35 2.58 2.46
C ARG A 20 1.67 1.12 2.16
N LYS A 21 0.86 0.20 2.67
CA LYS A 21 0.94 -1.24 2.38
C LYS A 21 0.04 -1.55 1.20
N LEU A 22 0.52 -2.35 0.25
CA LEU A 22 -0.24 -2.85 -0.90
C LEU A 22 -0.38 -4.36 -0.75
N HIS A 23 -1.59 -4.84 -0.55
CA HIS A 23 -1.93 -6.25 -0.43
C HIS A 23 -2.45 -6.76 -1.77
N LEU A 24 -1.83 -7.81 -2.31
CA LEU A 24 -2.18 -8.39 -3.61
C LEU A 24 -2.66 -9.82 -3.42
N GLY A 25 -3.80 -10.16 -4.03
CA GLY A 25 -4.26 -11.53 -4.19
C GLY A 25 -3.96 -11.98 -5.62
N VAL A 26 -3.17 -13.05 -5.75
CA VAL A 26 -2.70 -13.58 -7.04
C VAL A 26 -3.30 -14.97 -7.25
N ASN A 27 -3.73 -15.26 -8.48
CA ASN A 27 -4.10 -16.60 -8.90
C ASN A 27 -2.82 -17.40 -9.14
N GLU A 28 -2.60 -18.45 -8.36
CA GLU A 28 -1.41 -19.30 -8.45
C GLU A 28 -1.24 -19.96 -9.83
N ALA A 29 -2.33 -20.33 -10.49
CA ALA A 29 -2.29 -21.06 -11.75
C ALA A 29 -1.95 -20.17 -12.96
N THR A 30 -2.35 -18.90 -12.95
CA THR A 30 -2.17 -17.97 -14.08
C THR A 30 -1.16 -16.86 -13.79
N GLY A 31 -0.80 -16.66 -12.53
CA GLY A 31 0.01 -15.53 -12.07
C GLY A 31 -0.72 -14.19 -12.13
N GLU A 32 -2.03 -14.19 -12.40
CA GLU A 32 -2.81 -12.96 -12.54
C GLU A 32 -3.19 -12.36 -11.18
N ILE A 33 -3.15 -11.02 -11.08
CA ILE A 33 -3.61 -10.30 -9.90
C ILE A 33 -5.14 -10.22 -9.94
N VAL A 34 -5.79 -10.88 -8.99
CA VAL A 34 -7.26 -10.95 -8.90
C VAL A 34 -7.81 -9.85 -8.01
N THR A 35 -7.06 -9.44 -6.98
CA THR A 35 -7.50 -8.45 -5.98
C THR A 35 -6.34 -7.59 -5.50
N ALA A 36 -6.58 -6.31 -5.24
CA ALA A 36 -5.58 -5.41 -4.68
C ALA A 36 -6.21 -4.48 -3.64
N VAL A 37 -5.57 -4.32 -2.48
CA VAL A 37 -6.01 -3.41 -1.42
C VAL A 37 -4.84 -2.56 -0.93
N VAL A 38 -5.05 -1.25 -0.81
CA VAL A 38 -4.05 -0.32 -0.27
C VAL A 38 -4.47 0.10 1.13
N SER A 39 -3.59 -0.09 2.11
CA SER A 39 -3.83 0.29 3.51
C SER A 39 -2.72 1.20 4.06
N THR A 40 -2.99 1.84 5.21
CA THR A 40 -1.95 2.53 5.98
C THR A 40 -1.01 1.51 6.64
N ASN A 41 0.13 1.99 7.16
CA ASN A 41 1.15 1.11 7.76
C ASN A 41 0.64 0.39 9.02
N ASP A 42 -0.34 0.96 9.72
CA ASP A 42 -0.88 0.45 10.98
C ASP A 42 -1.88 -0.71 10.79
N VAL A 43 -2.24 -1.02 9.54
CA VAL A 43 -3.15 -2.12 9.21
C VAL A 43 -2.35 -3.41 8.96
N SER A 44 -2.79 -4.51 9.57
CA SER A 44 -2.24 -5.85 9.41
C SER A 44 -3.02 -6.68 8.40
N ASP A 45 -2.38 -7.69 7.81
CA ASP A 45 -2.89 -8.46 6.68
C ASP A 45 -4.21 -9.20 6.99
N ASP A 46 -4.40 -9.65 8.24
CA ASP A 46 -5.62 -10.31 8.73
C ASP A 46 -6.85 -9.39 8.66
N GLN A 47 -6.66 -8.09 8.92
CA GLN A 47 -7.73 -7.09 8.84
C GLN A 47 -8.14 -6.83 7.38
N VAL A 48 -7.24 -7.08 6.43
CA VAL A 48 -7.47 -6.84 4.99
C VAL A 48 -7.96 -8.10 4.28
N PHE A 49 -7.84 -9.27 4.91
CA PHE A 49 -8.19 -10.56 4.33
C PHE A 49 -9.64 -10.65 3.84
N CYS A 50 -10.60 -10.19 4.65
CA CYS A 50 -12.01 -10.16 4.27
C CYS A 50 -12.26 -9.25 3.06
N GLN A 51 -11.54 -8.15 2.95
CA GLN A 51 -11.65 -7.19 1.86
C GLN A 51 -11.03 -7.73 0.57
N LEU A 52 -9.89 -8.42 0.67
CA LEU A 52 -9.27 -9.14 -0.45
C LEU A 52 -10.22 -10.21 -0.98
N ARG A 53 -10.80 -11.06 -0.11
CA ARG A 53 -11.74 -12.11 -0.52
C ARG A 53 -13.00 -11.56 -1.21
N SER A 54 -13.45 -10.38 -0.79
CA SER A 54 -14.62 -9.70 -1.35
C SER A 54 -14.35 -8.98 -2.67
N GLY A 55 -13.08 -8.79 -3.03
CA GLY A 55 -12.62 -8.01 -4.19
C GLY A 55 -12.99 -8.57 -5.57
N SER A 56 -13.61 -9.76 -5.64
CA SER A 56 -14.09 -10.39 -6.88
C SER A 56 -15.16 -9.58 -7.64
N ARG A 57 -15.83 -8.61 -7.00
CA ARG A 57 -16.70 -7.62 -7.68
C ARG A 57 -16.67 -6.30 -6.92
N LYS A 58 -15.97 -5.30 -7.46
CA LYS A 58 -16.59 -4.06 -7.95
C LYS A 58 -15.53 -3.09 -8.49
N ARG A 59 -15.60 -2.89 -9.80
CA ARG A 59 -15.20 -1.66 -10.46
C ARG A 59 -16.17 -0.57 -9.98
N ASP A 60 -15.74 0.33 -9.10
CA ASP A 60 -16.27 1.69 -9.09
C ASP A 60 -15.13 2.68 -8.93
N ARG A 61 -15.16 3.64 -9.83
CA ARG A 61 -14.19 4.70 -10.05
C ARG A 61 -14.76 5.94 -9.36
N SER A 62 -14.44 6.15 -8.10
CA SER A 62 -14.69 7.42 -7.41
C SER A 62 -13.84 7.43 -6.13
N SER A 63 -12.83 8.28 -5.98
CA SER A 63 -13.00 9.68 -5.65
C SER A 63 -11.67 10.42 -5.83
N VAL A 64 -11.60 11.30 -6.84
CA VAL A 64 -10.73 12.48 -6.78
C VAL A 64 -11.57 13.54 -6.05
N ARG A 65 -11.13 13.92 -4.86
CA ARG A 65 -11.35 15.23 -4.27
C ARG A 65 -10.01 15.73 -3.76
#